data_AF-A0A178ARY8-F1
#
_entry.id   AF-A0A178ARY8-F1
#
_cell.length_a   1.000
_cell.length_b   1.000
_cell.length_c   1.000
_cell.angle_alpha   90.00
_cell.angle_beta   90.00
_cell.angle_gamma   90.00
#
_symmetry.space_group_name_H-M   'P 1'
#
loop_
_entity.id
_entity.type
_entity.pdbx_description
1 polymer ?
#
loop_
_entity_poly.entity_id
_entity_poly.type
_entity_poly.pdbx_seq_one_letter_code
_entity_poly.pdbx_strand_id
1 'polypeptide(L)'
;MSSITSTIVLPRRQNALVVVGPGQLSLHQDEALPHVAPDMALVRTVAVAINPVDAKMLDYSPAVGAIHGCDFAGVVVALGSVAPHHFSIGDRVAGAVHGNNVLEPRVGAFAQYVGATAELLLKIPDTMTFEEASTLGIGLATAGLALFRELEVPVSLEHLIHGAGPHADATPNAAWVLVSGGSTATGTRAIQLLKL
;
A
#
# COMPACT_ATOMS: atom_id res chain seq x y z
N MET A 1 15.15 30.17 -14.19
CA MET A 1 16.07 29.59 -13.19
C MET A 1 16.21 28.11 -13.52
N SER A 2 17.44 27.64 -13.69
CA SER A 2 17.78 26.35 -14.32
C SER A 2 17.25 25.17 -13.50
N SER A 3 16.24 24.46 -14.02
CA SER A 3 15.79 23.18 -13.45
C SER A 3 16.78 22.09 -13.89
N ILE A 4 17.66 21.72 -12.97
CA ILE A 4 18.49 20.51 -13.13
C ILE A 4 17.57 19.35 -12.76
N THR A 5 16.91 18.76 -13.75
CA THR A 5 16.32 17.43 -13.63
C THR A 5 17.47 16.45 -13.42
N SER A 6 17.81 16.21 -12.15
CA SER A 6 18.65 15.09 -11.74
C SER A 6 17.98 13.80 -12.22
N THR A 7 18.41 13.25 -13.35
CA THR A 7 17.98 11.93 -13.79
C THR A 7 18.46 10.91 -12.76
N ILE A 8 17.52 10.37 -11.96
CA ILE A 8 17.82 9.31 -10.99
C ILE A 8 18.30 8.09 -11.80
N VAL A 9 19.58 7.75 -11.67
CA VAL A 9 20.12 6.52 -12.25
C VAL A 9 19.68 5.36 -11.36
N LEU A 10 18.76 4.55 -11.86
CA LEU A 10 18.27 3.38 -11.13
C LEU A 10 19.35 2.28 -11.10
N PRO A 11 19.52 1.59 -9.96
CA PRO A 11 20.39 0.42 -9.91
C PRO A 11 19.78 -0.71 -10.75
N ARG A 12 20.64 -1.63 -11.24
CA ARG A 12 20.17 -2.81 -11.96
C ARG A 12 19.66 -3.92 -11.04
N ARG A 13 20.10 -3.90 -9.78
CA ARG A 13 19.84 -4.94 -8.77
C ARG A 13 19.44 -4.28 -7.45
N GLN A 14 18.79 -5.06 -6.59
CA GLN A 14 18.35 -4.63 -5.28
C GLN A 14 18.39 -5.75 -4.25
N ASN A 15 18.37 -5.36 -2.97
CA ASN A 15 18.12 -6.27 -1.87
C ASN A 15 16.61 -6.47 -1.69
N ALA A 16 16.21 -7.71 -1.42
CA ALA A 16 14.83 -8.06 -1.14
C ALA A 16 14.73 -9.31 -0.25
N LEU A 17 13.62 -9.44 0.49
CA LEU A 17 13.26 -10.69 1.16
C LEU A 17 12.46 -11.56 0.20
N VAL A 18 13.00 -12.73 -0.10
CA VAL A 18 12.47 -13.69 -1.08
C VAL A 18 11.98 -14.94 -0.37
N VAL A 19 10.85 -15.47 -0.82
CA VAL A 19 10.28 -16.71 -0.32
C VAL A 19 11.10 -17.90 -0.80
N VAL A 20 11.64 -18.68 0.12
CA VAL A 20 12.44 -19.88 -0.20
C VAL A 20 11.75 -21.19 0.18
N GLY A 21 10.65 -21.10 0.93
CA GLY A 21 9.82 -22.24 1.32
C GLY A 21 8.72 -21.84 2.31
N PRO A 22 7.89 -22.79 2.75
CA PRO A 22 6.88 -22.55 3.77
C PRO A 22 7.49 -21.98 5.05
N GLY A 23 7.00 -20.82 5.50
CA GLY A 23 7.50 -20.12 6.69
C GLY A 23 8.93 -19.57 6.56
N GLN A 24 9.52 -19.58 5.36
CA GLN A 24 10.94 -19.25 5.16
C GLN A 24 11.17 -18.12 4.15
N LEU A 25 11.83 -17.07 4.64
CA LEU A 25 12.36 -15.97 3.83
C LEU A 25 13.89 -15.98 3.85
N SER A 26 14.49 -15.58 2.74
CA SER A 26 15.92 -15.33 2.64
C SER A 26 16.17 -13.91 2.14
N LEU A 27 17.21 -13.27 2.65
CA LEU A 27 17.69 -12.01 2.08
C LEU A 27 18.49 -12.30 0.82
N HIS A 28 17.96 -11.86 -0.32
CA HIS A 28 18.70 -11.83 -1.59
C HIS A 28 19.25 -10.42 -1.80
N GLN A 29 20.47 -10.31 -2.33
CA GLN A 29 21.17 -9.03 -2.50
C GLN A 29 21.35 -8.64 -3.98
N ASP A 30 20.80 -9.43 -4.89
CA ASP A 30 20.99 -9.33 -6.34
C ASP A 30 19.69 -9.55 -7.12
N GLU A 31 18.54 -9.22 -6.52
CA GLU A 31 17.24 -9.30 -7.21
C GLU A 31 17.12 -8.22 -8.29
N ALA A 32 16.45 -8.56 -9.39
CA ALA A 32 16.16 -7.58 -10.43
C ALA A 32 15.10 -6.57 -9.94
N LEU A 33 15.16 -5.34 -10.45
CA LEU A 33 14.07 -4.39 -10.25
C LEU A 33 12.80 -4.88 -10.97
N PRO A 34 11.60 -4.57 -10.45
CA PRO A 34 10.35 -4.86 -11.15
C PRO A 34 10.28 -4.06 -12.46
N HIS A 35 9.63 -4.64 -13.46
CA HIS A 35 9.36 -3.95 -14.71
C HIS A 35 8.28 -2.90 -14.47
N VAL A 36 8.52 -1.66 -14.91
CA VAL A 36 7.54 -0.57 -14.79
C VAL A 36 6.59 -0.65 -15.99
N ALA A 37 5.47 -1.34 -15.81
CA ALA A 37 4.40 -1.37 -16.80
C ALA A 37 3.77 0.04 -16.96
N PRO A 38 3.01 0.30 -18.05
CA PRO A 38 2.45 1.62 -18.32
C PRO A 38 1.63 2.23 -17.18
N ASP A 39 0.90 1.42 -16.41
CA ASP A 39 0.02 1.83 -15.30
C ASP A 39 0.72 1.80 -13.93
N MET A 40 2.01 1.47 -13.89
CA MET A 40 2.75 1.30 -12.65
C MET A 40 3.60 2.52 -12.30
N ALA A 41 3.94 2.60 -11.02
CA ALA A 41 5.00 3.43 -10.49
C ALA A 41 6.10 2.52 -9.92
N LEU A 42 7.35 2.97 -10.04
CA LEU A 42 8.47 2.41 -9.27
C LEU A 42 8.74 3.32 -8.09
N VAL A 43 8.73 2.76 -6.89
CA VAL A 43 8.92 3.48 -5.64
C VAL A 43 10.17 2.97 -4.95
N ARG A 44 11.08 3.88 -4.59
CA ARG A 44 12.20 3.58 -3.69
C ARG A 44 11.65 3.51 -2.27
N THR A 45 11.59 2.32 -1.73
CA THR A 45 11.05 2.02 -0.40
C THR A 45 11.87 2.71 0.68
N VAL A 46 11.19 3.32 1.65
CA VAL A 46 11.79 3.93 2.85
C VAL A 46 11.32 3.20 4.11
N ALA A 47 10.04 2.86 4.18
CA ALA A 47 9.45 2.12 5.29
C ALA A 47 8.51 1.03 4.76
N VAL A 48 8.34 -0.03 5.55
CA VAL A 48 7.37 -1.11 5.30
C VAL A 48 6.56 -1.35 6.57
N ALA A 49 5.37 -1.93 6.43
CA ALA A 49 4.58 -2.42 7.56
C ALA A 49 4.39 -3.94 7.44
N ILE A 50 4.29 -4.60 8.58
CA ILE A 50 4.09 -6.05 8.67
C ILE A 50 2.62 -6.31 9.02
N ASN A 51 1.99 -7.17 8.25
CA ASN A 51 0.60 -7.57 8.40
C ASN A 51 0.49 -9.06 8.76
N PRO A 52 -0.61 -9.49 9.42
CA PRO A 52 -0.90 -10.91 9.62
C PRO A 52 -0.99 -11.71 8.31
N VAL A 53 -1.38 -11.07 7.19
CA VAL A 53 -1.44 -11.71 5.87
C VAL A 53 -0.05 -12.13 5.39
N ASP A 54 1.00 -11.37 5.70
CA ASP A 54 2.37 -11.69 5.29
C ASP A 54 2.81 -13.04 5.87
N ALA A 55 2.59 -13.26 7.17
CA ALA A 55 2.91 -14.53 7.82
C ALA A 55 2.04 -15.68 7.30
N LYS A 56 0.72 -15.46 7.21
CA LYS A 56 -0.23 -16.50 6.77
C LYS A 56 0.03 -16.95 5.33
N MET A 57 0.28 -16.01 4.41
CA MET A 57 0.59 -16.35 3.03
C MET A 57 1.90 -17.14 2.94
N LEU A 58 2.91 -16.76 3.71
CA LEU A 58 4.19 -17.48 3.75
C LEU A 58 4.05 -18.91 4.28
N ASP A 59 3.18 -19.13 5.27
CA ASP A 59 2.96 -20.46 5.86
C ASP A 59 2.06 -21.36 5.00
N TYR A 60 0.95 -20.81 4.49
CA TYR A 60 -0.11 -21.61 3.87
C TYR A 60 -0.09 -21.60 2.34
N SER A 61 0.55 -20.62 1.71
CA SER A 61 0.58 -20.48 0.25
C SER A 61 1.86 -19.81 -0.25
N PRO A 62 3.06 -20.36 0.08
CA PRO A 62 4.32 -19.77 -0.32
C PRO A 62 4.53 -19.83 -1.84
N ALA A 63 4.80 -18.68 -2.44
CA ALA A 63 5.24 -18.50 -3.81
C ALA A 63 6.77 -18.48 -3.84
N VAL A 64 7.41 -19.66 -3.84
CA VAL A 64 8.87 -19.78 -3.85
C VAL A 64 9.48 -18.98 -5.02
N GLY A 65 10.47 -18.15 -4.71
CA GLY A 65 11.13 -17.23 -5.64
C GLY A 65 10.49 -15.86 -5.77
N ALA A 66 9.33 -15.60 -5.14
CA ALA A 66 8.71 -14.28 -5.13
C ALA A 66 9.25 -13.41 -3.99
N ILE A 67 9.33 -12.09 -4.24
CA ILE A 67 9.56 -11.07 -3.21
C ILE A 67 8.32 -10.99 -2.31
N HIS A 68 8.54 -10.92 -0.99
CA HIS A 68 7.46 -10.91 0.00
C HIS A 68 7.02 -9.50 0.43
N GLY A 69 5.93 -9.45 1.20
CA GLY A 69 5.45 -8.26 1.90
C GLY A 69 4.45 -7.43 1.09
N CYS A 70 3.51 -6.82 1.80
CA CYS A 70 2.44 -6.04 1.19
C CYS A 70 2.60 -4.53 1.28
N ASP A 71 2.84 -3.99 2.48
CA ASP A 71 2.69 -2.56 2.75
C ASP A 71 4.02 -1.81 2.71
N PHE A 72 4.02 -0.65 2.05
CA PHE A 72 5.21 0.18 1.90
C PHE A 72 4.89 1.68 1.91
N ALA A 73 5.93 2.47 2.16
CA ALA A 73 5.99 3.89 1.90
C ALA A 73 7.37 4.27 1.36
N GLY A 74 7.43 5.23 0.45
CA GLY A 74 8.67 5.63 -0.18
C GLY A 74 8.52 6.78 -1.18
N VAL A 75 9.51 6.89 -2.07
CA VAL A 75 9.59 8.00 -3.03
C VAL A 75 9.45 7.46 -4.45
N VAL A 76 8.57 8.06 -5.26
CA VAL A 76 8.42 7.72 -6.68
C VAL A 76 9.72 8.03 -7.43
N VAL A 77 10.28 7.04 -8.12
CA VAL A 77 11.53 7.17 -8.90
C VAL A 77 11.33 6.91 -10.40
N ALA A 78 10.24 6.25 -10.79
CA ALA A 78 9.81 6.14 -12.18
C ALA A 78 8.28 6.00 -12.25
N LEU A 79 7.70 6.43 -13.37
CA LEU A 79 6.28 6.31 -13.66
C LEU A 79 6.11 5.70 -15.05
N GLY A 80 5.16 4.79 -15.17
CA GLY A 80 4.70 4.28 -16.45
C GLY A 80 3.99 5.37 -17.26
N SER A 81 3.86 5.13 -18.57
CA SER A 81 3.34 6.11 -19.52
C SER A 81 1.87 6.49 -19.33
N VAL A 82 1.09 5.68 -18.61
CA VAL A 82 -0.33 5.94 -18.29
C VAL A 82 -0.58 6.12 -16.79
N ALA A 83 0.47 6.32 -16.00
CA ALA A 83 0.32 6.65 -14.59
C ALA A 83 -0.48 7.97 -14.41
N PRO A 84 -1.30 8.09 -13.35
CA PRO A 84 -2.14 9.28 -13.16
C PRO A 84 -1.33 10.57 -13.13
N HIS A 85 -1.81 11.59 -13.84
CA HIS A 85 -1.10 12.87 -14.02
C HIS A 85 -0.85 13.66 -12.72
N HIS A 86 -1.53 13.32 -11.62
CA HIS A 86 -1.33 13.95 -10.33
C HIS A 86 -0.11 13.41 -9.57
N PHE A 87 0.55 12.37 -10.09
CA PHE A 87 1.83 11.86 -9.58
C PHE A 87 3.02 12.39 -10.37
N SER A 88 4.16 12.53 -9.70
CA SER A 88 5.42 12.97 -10.25
C SER A 88 6.59 12.23 -9.59
N ILE A 89 7.70 12.11 -10.32
CA ILE A 89 8.96 11.62 -9.75
C ILE A 89 9.36 12.54 -8.58
N GLY A 90 9.72 11.95 -7.45
CA GLY A 90 10.01 12.66 -6.19
C GLY A 90 8.84 12.71 -5.21
N ASP A 91 7.62 12.36 -5.64
CA ASP A 91 6.47 12.30 -4.72
C ASP A 91 6.69 11.27 -3.62
N ARG A 92 6.28 11.65 -2.41
CA ARG A 92 6.20 10.75 -1.25
C ARG A 92 4.88 9.99 -1.33
N VAL A 93 4.94 8.66 -1.37
CA VAL A 93 3.78 7.80 -1.57
C VAL A 93 3.77 6.61 -0.62
N ALA A 94 2.58 6.14 -0.27
CA ALA A 94 2.35 4.89 0.42
C ALA A 94 1.35 4.03 -0.35
N GLY A 95 1.34 2.73 -0.08
CA GLY A 95 0.41 1.81 -0.72
C GLY A 95 0.61 0.37 -0.29
N ALA A 96 -0.11 -0.51 -0.97
CA ALA A 96 -0.01 -1.94 -0.81
C ALA A 96 0.24 -2.61 -2.17
N VAL A 97 0.98 -3.72 -2.15
CA VAL A 97 1.15 -4.64 -3.27
C VAL A 97 0.82 -6.07 -2.85
N HIS A 98 0.59 -6.94 -3.83
CA HIS A 98 0.44 -8.37 -3.60
C HIS A 98 1.83 -9.03 -3.62
N GLY A 99 2.59 -8.93 -2.53
CA GLY A 99 3.82 -9.72 -2.34
C GLY A 99 3.52 -11.22 -2.19
N ASN A 100 4.52 -12.08 -2.39
CA ASN A 100 4.33 -13.54 -2.47
C ASN A 100 3.36 -13.96 -3.58
N ASN A 101 3.52 -13.36 -4.75
CA ASN A 101 2.71 -13.60 -5.93
C ASN A 101 3.51 -14.34 -7.02
N VAL A 102 3.06 -15.54 -7.40
CA VAL A 102 3.70 -16.33 -8.47
C VAL A 102 3.59 -15.69 -9.85
N LEU A 103 2.58 -14.85 -10.09
CA LEU A 103 2.34 -14.21 -11.38
C LEU A 103 3.24 -12.98 -11.56
N GLU A 104 3.59 -12.30 -10.48
CA GLU A 104 4.48 -11.14 -10.48
C GLU A 104 5.55 -11.26 -9.38
N PRO A 105 6.48 -12.23 -9.50
CA PRO A 105 7.40 -12.58 -8.41
C PRO A 105 8.39 -11.47 -8.04
N ARG A 106 8.55 -10.45 -8.89
CA ARG A 106 9.42 -9.29 -8.63
C ARG A 106 8.71 -8.15 -7.90
N VAL A 107 7.41 -8.27 -7.64
CA VAL A 107 6.61 -7.27 -6.93
C VAL A 107 6.37 -7.75 -5.50
N GLY A 108 6.93 -7.03 -4.54
CA GLY A 108 6.68 -7.20 -3.11
C GLY A 108 7.30 -6.04 -2.32
N ALA A 109 6.68 -5.67 -1.20
CA ALA A 109 7.05 -4.50 -0.43
C ALA A 109 8.37 -4.65 0.34
N PHE A 110 8.79 -5.87 0.67
CA PHE A 110 10.04 -6.14 1.39
C PHE A 110 11.25 -6.12 0.44
N ALA A 111 11.38 -5.03 -0.32
CA ALA A 111 12.44 -4.76 -1.28
C ALA A 111 12.81 -3.27 -1.26
N GLN A 112 14.02 -2.93 -1.73
CA GLN A 112 14.47 -1.54 -1.82
C GLN A 112 13.70 -0.71 -2.86
N TYR A 113 13.16 -1.37 -3.87
CA TYR A 113 12.33 -0.79 -4.93
C TYR A 113 11.12 -1.69 -5.18
N VAL A 114 9.94 -1.12 -5.00
CA VAL A 114 8.67 -1.80 -5.21
C VAL A 114 7.96 -1.21 -6.42
N GLY A 115 7.46 -2.08 -7.30
CA GLY A 115 6.56 -1.70 -8.38
C GLY A 115 5.13 -1.77 -7.86
N ALA A 116 4.34 -0.73 -8.07
CA ALA A 116 2.94 -0.70 -7.64
C ALA A 116 2.04 -0.10 -8.74
N THR A 117 0.78 -0.53 -8.82
CA THR A 117 -0.22 0.12 -9.67
C THR A 117 -0.40 1.56 -9.20
N ALA A 118 -0.15 2.52 -10.08
CA ALA A 118 -0.02 3.93 -9.70
C ALA A 118 -1.34 4.52 -9.18
N GLU A 119 -2.48 4.05 -9.69
CA GLU A 119 -3.82 4.49 -9.25
C GLU A 119 -4.16 4.08 -7.80
N LEU A 120 -3.46 3.09 -7.25
CA LEU A 120 -3.68 2.61 -5.87
C LEU A 120 -2.74 3.29 -4.85
N LEU A 121 -1.88 4.20 -5.30
CA LEU A 121 -0.97 4.92 -4.41
C LEU A 121 -1.67 6.05 -3.67
N LEU A 122 -1.23 6.28 -2.43
CA LEU A 122 -1.64 7.40 -1.60
C LEU A 122 -0.50 8.41 -1.55
N LYS A 123 -0.77 9.69 -1.87
CA LYS A 123 0.19 10.77 -1.61
C LYS A 123 0.34 10.98 -0.11
N ILE A 124 1.58 11.03 0.36
CA ILE A 124 1.90 11.29 1.77
C ILE A 124 2.00 12.80 1.98
N PRO A 125 1.21 13.40 2.90
CA PRO A 125 1.35 14.81 3.24
C PRO A 125 2.67 15.08 3.97
N ASP A 126 3.18 16.31 3.88
CA ASP A 126 4.45 16.71 4.49
C ASP A 126 4.49 16.49 6.01
N THR A 127 3.32 16.52 6.65
CA THR A 127 3.15 16.33 8.10
C THR A 127 3.18 14.87 8.56
N MET A 128 3.18 13.90 7.65
CA MET A 128 3.17 12.47 7.98
C MET A 128 4.51 11.83 7.62
N THR A 129 5.06 11.00 8.49
CA THR A 129 6.32 10.26 8.26
C THR A 129 6.11 9.08 7.30
N PHE A 130 7.19 8.49 6.78
CA PHE A 130 7.07 7.28 5.94
C PHE A 130 6.62 6.08 6.78
N GLU A 131 7.06 6.00 8.03
CA GLU A 131 6.73 4.96 8.99
C GLU A 131 5.25 4.98 9.35
N GLU A 132 4.65 6.15 9.54
CA GLU A 132 3.19 6.27 9.74
C GLU A 132 2.44 5.88 8.47
N ALA A 133 2.88 6.40 7.31
CA ALA A 133 2.21 6.20 6.04
C ALA A 133 2.25 4.73 5.57
N SER A 134 3.33 3.99 5.85
CA SER A 134 3.42 2.57 5.48
C SER A 134 2.34 1.73 6.17
N THR A 135 1.77 2.20 7.28
CA THR A 135 0.70 1.47 8.01
C THR A 135 -0.70 1.66 7.43
N LEU A 136 -0.84 2.44 6.34
CA LEU A 136 -2.13 2.73 5.71
C LEU A 136 -2.57 1.63 4.75
N GLY A 137 -1.66 1.08 3.94
CA GLY A 137 -1.93 0.20 2.78
C GLY A 137 -3.10 -0.78 2.92
N ILE A 138 -2.83 -2.04 3.26
CA ILE A 138 -3.85 -3.09 3.37
C ILE A 138 -4.89 -2.74 4.45
N GLY A 139 -4.46 -2.18 5.57
CA GLY A 139 -5.35 -1.89 6.71
C GLY A 139 -6.51 -0.95 6.34
N LEU A 140 -6.22 0.14 5.63
CA LEU A 140 -7.21 1.11 5.17
C LEU A 140 -8.06 0.54 4.04
N ALA A 141 -7.43 -0.09 3.04
CA ALA A 141 -8.14 -0.70 1.91
C ALA A 141 -9.16 -1.76 2.38
N THR A 142 -8.76 -2.61 3.32
CA THR A 142 -9.63 -3.65 3.90
C THR A 142 -10.81 -3.03 4.65
N ALA A 143 -10.57 -2.00 5.47
CA ALA A 143 -11.64 -1.32 6.20
C ALA A 143 -12.63 -0.64 5.26
N GLY A 144 -12.14 0.06 4.22
CA GLY A 144 -12.97 0.70 3.22
C GLY A 144 -13.83 -0.29 2.42
N LEU A 145 -13.23 -1.40 1.97
CA LEU A 145 -13.96 -2.44 1.25
C LEU A 145 -15.05 -3.08 2.14
N ALA A 146 -14.70 -3.43 3.37
CA ALA A 146 -15.67 -4.03 4.30
C ALA A 146 -16.86 -3.09 4.59
N LEU A 147 -16.60 -1.82 4.86
CA LEU A 147 -17.65 -0.86 5.22
C LEU A 147 -18.50 -0.44 4.03
N PHE A 148 -17.88 -0.03 2.93
CA PHE A 148 -18.58 0.68 1.86
C PHE A 148 -18.97 -0.21 0.70
N ARG A 149 -18.26 -1.31 0.46
CA ARG A 149 -18.58 -2.26 -0.60
C ARG A 149 -19.40 -3.44 -0.11
N GLU A 150 -18.99 -4.07 0.98
CA GLU A 150 -19.63 -5.30 1.46
C GLU A 150 -20.83 -5.03 2.38
N LEU A 151 -20.68 -4.11 3.34
CA LEU A 151 -21.76 -3.72 4.26
C LEU A 151 -22.63 -2.58 3.73
N GLU A 152 -22.22 -1.94 2.63
CA GLU A 152 -22.93 -0.82 1.99
C GLU A 152 -23.31 0.30 2.98
N VAL A 153 -22.42 0.59 3.95
CA VAL A 153 -22.64 1.68 4.91
C VAL A 153 -22.85 2.99 4.14
N PRO A 154 -23.99 3.70 4.34
CA PRO A 154 -24.32 4.87 3.53
C PRO A 154 -23.31 6.00 3.69
N VAL A 155 -22.57 6.30 2.64
CA VAL A 155 -21.71 7.49 2.52
C VAL A 155 -21.43 7.76 1.04
N SER A 156 -21.24 9.02 0.66
CA SER A 156 -20.74 9.37 -0.67
C SER A 156 -19.23 9.60 -0.61
N LEU A 157 -18.55 9.37 -1.74
CA LEU A 157 -17.12 9.72 -1.85
C LEU A 157 -16.89 11.22 -1.60
N GLU A 158 -17.82 12.06 -2.05
CA GLU A 158 -17.77 13.51 -1.83
C GLU A 158 -17.82 13.86 -0.33
N HIS A 159 -18.67 13.20 0.44
CA HIS A 159 -18.72 13.39 1.89
C HIS A 159 -17.37 12.99 2.52
N LEU A 160 -16.83 11.81 2.19
CA LEU A 160 -15.54 11.34 2.72
C LEU A 160 -14.39 12.31 2.39
N ILE A 161 -14.35 12.85 1.17
CA ILE A 161 -13.33 13.83 0.74
C ILE A 161 -13.38 15.10 1.59
N HIS A 162 -14.59 15.54 1.96
CA HIS A 162 -14.78 16.73 2.79
C HIS A 162 -14.75 16.42 4.29
N GLY A 163 -14.36 15.20 4.69
CA GLY A 163 -14.28 14.80 6.09
C GLY A 163 -15.64 14.66 6.78
N ALA A 164 -16.70 14.46 6.01
CA ALA A 164 -18.02 14.09 6.49
C ALA A 164 -18.23 12.61 6.21
N GLY A 165 -18.17 11.78 7.22
CA GLY A 165 -18.39 10.34 7.09
C GLY A 165 -19.83 9.95 7.42
N PRO A 166 -20.07 8.65 7.62
CA PRO A 166 -21.39 8.12 7.90
C PRO A 166 -22.06 8.73 9.13
N HIS A 167 -21.29 9.32 10.06
CA HIS A 167 -21.84 9.91 11.28
C HIS A 167 -22.30 11.37 11.10
N ALA A 168 -21.89 12.06 10.03
CA ALA A 168 -22.20 13.48 9.82
C ALA A 168 -23.72 13.75 9.80
N ASP A 169 -24.50 12.82 9.26
CA ASP A 169 -25.96 12.91 9.14
C ASP A 169 -26.72 11.93 10.06
N ALA A 170 -26.07 11.41 11.10
CA ALA A 170 -26.66 10.39 11.97
C ALA A 170 -27.92 10.90 12.69
N THR A 171 -29.06 10.29 12.38
CA THR A 171 -30.32 10.51 13.12
C THR A 171 -30.34 9.66 14.40
N PRO A 172 -31.24 9.93 15.37
CA PRO A 172 -31.40 9.09 16.57
C PRO A 172 -31.70 7.61 16.26
N ASN A 173 -32.15 7.30 15.04
CA ASN A 173 -32.44 5.94 14.57
C ASN A 173 -31.36 5.40 13.62
N ALA A 174 -30.16 6.00 13.60
CA ALA A 174 -29.06 5.52 12.77
C ALA A 174 -28.69 4.06 13.12
N ALA A 175 -28.30 3.30 12.09
CA ALA A 175 -27.85 1.93 12.25
C ALA A 175 -26.53 1.88 13.02
N TRP A 176 -26.41 0.91 13.94
CA TRP A 176 -25.19 0.68 14.69
C TRP A 176 -24.28 -0.30 13.94
N VAL A 177 -22.98 -0.02 13.91
CA VAL A 177 -21.96 -0.91 13.36
C VAL A 177 -21.10 -1.47 14.49
N LEU A 178 -21.13 -2.79 14.68
CA LEU A 178 -20.23 -3.48 15.63
C LEU A 178 -18.89 -3.78 14.96
N VAL A 179 -17.82 -3.17 15.47
CA VAL A 179 -16.45 -3.49 15.06
C VAL A 179 -15.85 -4.52 16.02
N SER A 180 -15.96 -5.81 15.67
CA SER A 180 -15.31 -6.88 16.42
C SER A 180 -13.78 -6.81 16.22
N GLY A 181 -13.03 -6.71 17.33
CA GLY A 181 -11.58 -6.48 17.28
C GLY A 181 -11.20 -5.01 17.02
N GLY A 182 -11.89 -4.06 17.65
CA GLY A 182 -11.66 -2.62 17.48
C GLY A 182 -10.24 -2.11 17.78
N SER A 183 -9.43 -2.85 18.53
CA SER A 183 -8.02 -2.53 18.79
C SER A 183 -7.04 -3.04 17.73
N THR A 184 -7.50 -3.82 16.75
CA THR A 184 -6.66 -4.30 15.65
C THR A 184 -6.30 -3.18 14.68
N ALA A 185 -5.30 -3.41 13.83
CA ALA A 185 -4.94 -2.46 12.78
C ALA A 185 -6.18 -2.07 11.96
N THR A 186 -6.82 -3.03 11.29
CA THR A 186 -8.06 -2.78 10.52
C THR A 186 -9.20 -2.20 11.36
N GLY A 187 -9.42 -2.71 12.58
CA GLY A 187 -10.50 -2.26 13.46
C GLY A 187 -10.41 -0.78 13.82
N THR A 188 -9.20 -0.28 14.13
CA THR A 188 -9.00 1.15 14.42
C THR A 188 -9.26 2.05 13.22
N ARG A 189 -8.98 1.61 11.98
CA ARG A 189 -9.30 2.37 10.76
C ARG A 189 -10.80 2.36 10.49
N ALA A 190 -11.45 1.21 10.66
CA ALA A 190 -12.90 1.11 10.52
C ALA A 190 -13.64 2.04 11.49
N ILE A 191 -13.22 2.10 12.76
CA ILE A 191 -13.79 3.01 13.76
C ILE A 191 -13.61 4.47 13.34
N GLN A 192 -12.44 4.85 12.81
CA GLN A 192 -12.21 6.22 12.34
C GLN A 192 -13.08 6.55 11.13
N LEU A 193 -13.13 5.68 10.11
CA LEU A 193 -13.96 5.87 8.92
C LEU A 193 -15.46 6.01 9.26
N LEU A 194 -15.94 5.25 10.25
CA LEU A 194 -17.32 5.35 10.73
C LEU A 194 -17.62 6.65 11.49
N LYS A 195 -16.59 7.33 12.01
CA LYS A 195 -16.70 8.54 12.86
C LYS A 195 -16.37 9.84 12.14
N LEU A 196 -15.76 9.77 10.95
CA LEU A 196 -15.75 10.91 10.03
C LEU A 196 -17.18 11.46 9.92
#